data_AF-A0A6V7M9F1-F1
#
_entry.id   AF-A0A6V7M9F1-F1
#
_cell.length_a   1.000
_cell.length_b   1.000
_cell.length_c   1.000
_cell.angle_alpha   90.00
_cell.angle_beta   90.00
_cell.angle_gamma   90.00
#
_symmetry.space_group_name_H-M   'P 1'
#
loop_
_entity.id
_entity.type
_entity.pdbx_description
1 polymer ?
#
loop_
_entity_poly.entity_id
_entity_poly.type
_entity_poly.pdbx_seq_one_letter_code
_entity_poly.pdbx_strand_id
1 'polypeptide(L)'
;GSFVYKDGVVVFRSFHSPWTWVCASGRCERRASRASTTRTSLATCNALCGGNSRLLWPKPTGDVVLGDKMIPLNLQQIEFVTINTVDDELKGLLEHAKDVFM
;
A
#
# COMPACT_ATOMS: atom_id res chain seq x y z
N GLY A 1 17.55 -7.06 2.82
CA GLY A 1 18.36 -6.94 4.06
C GLY A 1 19.57 -7.84 3.95
N SER A 2 20.57 -7.67 4.78
CA SER A 2 21.69 -8.61 4.88
C SER A 2 21.96 -8.99 6.34
N PHE A 3 22.42 -10.20 6.58
CA PHE A 3 22.93 -10.62 7.87
C PHE A 3 24.36 -10.14 8.02
N VAL A 4 24.67 -9.49 9.14
CA VAL A 4 26.00 -8.93 9.42
C VAL A 4 26.45 -9.40 10.78
N TYR A 5 27.67 -9.91 10.87
CA TYR A 5 28.27 -10.32 12.13
C TYR A 5 28.81 -9.08 12.86
N LYS A 6 28.31 -8.81 14.08
CA LYS A 6 28.77 -7.70 14.90
C LYS A 6 28.80 -8.14 16.37
N ASP A 7 29.94 -7.96 17.03
CA ASP A 7 30.14 -8.25 18.46
C ASP A 7 29.72 -9.68 18.86
N GLY A 8 30.01 -10.68 18.01
CA GLY A 8 29.66 -12.09 18.26
C GLY A 8 28.21 -12.46 17.94
N VAL A 9 27.40 -11.51 17.46
CA VAL A 9 25.97 -11.69 17.17
C VAL A 9 25.70 -11.47 15.68
N VAL A 10 24.89 -12.33 15.09
CA VAL A 10 24.36 -12.14 13.72
C VAL A 10 23.19 -11.15 13.80
N VAL A 11 23.38 -9.96 13.22
CA VAL A 11 22.36 -8.90 13.20
C VAL A 11 21.75 -8.81 11.79
N PHE A 12 20.41 -8.85 11.70
CA PHE A 12 19.72 -8.56 10.44
C PHE A 12 19.70 -7.05 10.19
N ARG A 13 20.46 -6.59 9.19
CA ARG A 13 20.36 -5.22 8.70
C ARG A 13 19.25 -5.13 7.67
N SER A 14 18.16 -4.48 8.06
CA SER A 14 17.18 -4.01 7.10
C SER A 14 17.72 -2.76 6.40
N PHE A 15 17.96 -2.85 5.09
CA PHE A 15 18.33 -1.71 4.26
C PHE A 15 17.09 -0.84 4.08
N HIS A 16 16.92 0.13 4.96
CA HIS A 16 15.89 1.13 4.78
C HIS A 16 16.39 2.19 3.79
N SER A 17 15.50 2.64 2.92
CA SER A 17 15.76 3.81 2.09
C SER A 17 16.23 4.97 2.98
N PRO A 18 17.29 5.71 2.60
CA PRO A 18 17.70 6.89 3.33
C PRO A 18 16.69 8.04 3.19
N TRP A 19 15.65 7.85 2.38
CA TRP A 19 14.65 8.86 2.05
C TRP A 19 13.29 8.55 2.67
N THR A 20 12.59 9.63 3.07
CA THR A 20 11.18 9.66 3.41
C THR A 20 10.47 10.71 2.56
N TRP A 21 9.15 10.64 2.45
CA TRP A 21 8.35 11.56 1.65
C TRP A 21 7.36 12.32 2.52
N VAL A 22 7.30 13.64 2.34
CA VAL A 22 6.42 14.54 3.10
C VAL A 22 5.52 15.28 2.13
N CYS A 23 4.24 15.39 2.45
CA CYS A 23 3.31 16.20 1.68
C CYS A 23 3.54 17.69 1.96
N ALA A 24 3.95 18.44 0.94
CA ALA A 24 4.12 19.88 0.99
C ALA A 24 3.42 20.49 -0.24
N SER A 25 2.46 21.38 0.00
CA SER A 25 1.70 22.08 -1.05
C SER A 25 1.12 21.14 -2.13
N GLY A 26 0.52 20.01 -1.71
CA GLY A 26 -0.08 19.04 -2.61
C GLY A 26 0.92 18.20 -3.44
N ARG A 27 2.19 18.20 -3.07
CA ARG A 27 3.26 17.42 -3.71
C ARG A 27 4.04 16.64 -2.69
N CYS A 28 4.54 15.49 -3.11
CA CYS A 28 5.40 14.65 -2.29
C CYS A 28 6.85 15.08 -2.46
N GLU A 29 7.40 15.65 -1.41
CA GLU A 29 8.79 16.11 -1.38
C GLU A 29 9.67 15.11 -0.64
N ARG A 30 10.80 14.79 -1.25
CA ARG A 30 11.79 13.87 -0.70
C ARG A 30 12.58 14.53 0.43
N ARG A 31 12.68 13.87 1.58
CA ARG A 31 13.43 14.32 2.76
C ARG A 31 14.36 13.23 3.25
N ALA A 32 15.46 13.60 3.91
CA ALA A 32 16.34 12.62 4.55
C ALA A 32 15.63 11.98 5.75
N SER A 33 15.65 10.65 5.83
CA SER A 33 15.10 9.92 6.98
C SER A 33 16.08 10.01 8.17
N ARG A 34 15.57 10.41 9.34
CA ARG A 34 16.30 10.35 10.61
C ARG A 34 15.75 9.17 11.43
N ALA A 35 16.52 8.68 12.40
CA ALA A 35 16.11 7.52 13.20
C ALA A 35 14.77 7.72 13.93
N SER A 36 14.41 8.96 14.27
CA SER A 36 13.17 9.33 14.98
C SER A 36 12.01 9.73 14.07
N THR A 37 12.19 9.80 12.75
CA THR A 37 11.13 10.24 11.83
C THR A 37 10.33 9.06 11.30
N THR A 38 9.01 9.14 11.37
CA THR A 38 8.11 8.22 10.65
C THR A 38 8.47 8.21 9.16
N ARG A 39 8.73 7.01 8.64
CA ARG A 39 9.10 6.83 7.24
C ARG A 39 7.86 6.62 6.40
N THR A 40 7.72 7.42 5.36
CA THR A 40 6.60 7.35 4.42
C THR A 40 7.16 7.06 3.03
N SER A 41 6.61 6.04 2.37
CA SER A 41 6.98 5.71 0.98
C SER A 41 6.43 6.76 0.00
N LEU A 42 6.99 6.83 -1.21
CA LEU A 42 6.47 7.72 -2.25
C LEU A 42 5.02 7.37 -2.59
N ALA A 43 4.71 6.07 -2.73
CA ALA A 43 3.37 5.59 -3.02
C ALA A 43 2.37 6.03 -1.94
N THR A 44 2.71 5.85 -0.66
CA THR A 44 1.90 6.32 0.46
C THR A 44 1.65 7.82 0.41
N CYS A 45 2.70 8.61 0.18
CA CYS A 45 2.55 10.05 0.10
C CYS A 45 1.63 10.43 -1.06
N ASN A 46 1.83 9.83 -2.24
CA ASN A 46 1.01 10.10 -3.43
C ASN A 46 -0.46 9.70 -3.25
N ALA A 47 -0.74 8.65 -2.47
CA ALA A 47 -2.11 8.23 -2.14
C ALA A 47 -2.86 9.30 -1.34
N LEU A 48 -2.16 9.97 -0.41
CA LEU A 48 -2.77 10.88 0.56
C LEU A 48 -2.60 12.37 0.20
N CYS A 49 -1.68 12.71 -0.69
CA CYS A 49 -1.26 14.09 -0.97
C CYS A 49 -1.67 14.59 -2.36
N GLY A 50 -2.33 15.75 -2.41
CA GLY A 50 -2.54 16.52 -3.64
C GLY A 50 -3.67 16.05 -4.55
N GLY A 51 -4.68 15.41 -3.97
CA GLY A 51 -5.80 14.81 -4.70
C GLY A 51 -5.76 13.30 -4.49
N ASN A 52 -6.73 12.81 -3.76
CA ASN A 52 -6.80 11.43 -3.30
C ASN A 52 -6.92 10.39 -4.44
N SER A 53 -7.35 10.80 -5.64
CA SER A 53 -7.52 9.90 -6.79
C SER A 53 -6.26 9.68 -7.65
N ARG A 54 -5.08 10.19 -7.25
CA ARG A 54 -3.87 10.13 -8.11
C ARG A 54 -3.38 8.73 -8.44
N LEU A 55 -3.68 7.76 -7.58
CA LEU A 55 -3.28 6.35 -7.78
C LEU A 55 -4.39 5.52 -8.44
N LEU A 56 -5.56 6.09 -8.70
CA LEU A 56 -6.65 5.39 -9.37
C LEU A 56 -6.55 5.58 -10.87
N TRP A 57 -6.44 4.46 -11.60
CA TRP A 57 -6.46 4.45 -13.06
C TRP A 57 -7.34 3.31 -13.58
N PRO A 58 -8.33 3.60 -14.45
CA PRO A 58 -8.76 4.93 -14.90
C PRO A 58 -9.36 5.74 -13.75
N LYS A 59 -9.45 7.06 -13.94
CA LYS A 59 -10.12 7.92 -12.95
C LYS A 59 -11.61 7.54 -12.91
N PRO A 60 -12.19 7.28 -11.73
CA PRO A 60 -13.62 7.01 -11.61
C PRO A 60 -14.45 8.17 -12.18
N THR A 61 -15.58 7.85 -12.80
CA THR A 61 -16.48 8.83 -13.43
C THR A 61 -17.43 9.48 -12.42
N GLY A 62 -17.72 8.81 -11.31
CA GLY A 62 -18.55 9.33 -10.22
C GLY A 62 -17.74 10.06 -9.15
N ASP A 63 -18.43 10.47 -8.08
CA ASP A 63 -17.81 11.11 -6.93
C ASP A 63 -16.89 10.13 -6.19
N VAL A 64 -15.67 10.58 -5.89
CA VAL A 64 -14.66 9.78 -5.20
C VAL A 64 -14.35 10.39 -3.84
N VAL A 65 -14.70 9.66 -2.79
CA VAL A 65 -14.32 9.98 -1.41
C VAL A 65 -13.35 8.92 -0.93
N LEU A 66 -12.11 9.33 -0.66
CA LEU A 66 -11.08 8.47 -0.08
C LEU A 66 -10.63 9.07 1.25
N GLY A 67 -10.34 8.21 2.21
CA GLY A 67 -9.86 8.61 3.53
C GLY A 67 -8.47 9.24 3.51
N ASP A 68 -8.12 9.89 4.62
CA ASP A 68 -6.83 10.55 4.87
C ASP A 68 -5.81 9.65 5.58
N LYS A 69 -6.20 8.40 5.85
CA LYS A 69 -5.41 7.41 6.58
C LYS A 69 -5.16 6.19 5.72
N MET A 70 -3.98 5.60 5.89
CA MET A 70 -3.71 4.24 5.43
C MET A 70 -3.75 3.27 6.61
N ILE A 71 -4.22 2.06 6.33
CA ILE A 71 -4.30 0.97 7.29
C ILE A 71 -3.37 -0.14 6.80
N PRO A 72 -2.50 -0.70 7.66
CA PRO A 72 -1.70 -1.85 7.29
C PRO A 72 -2.60 -3.07 7.07
N LEU A 73 -2.39 -3.79 5.97
CA LEU A 73 -3.07 -5.04 5.65
C LEU A 73 -2.08 -6.19 5.65
N ASN A 74 -2.50 -7.33 6.20
CA ASN A 74 -1.75 -8.58 6.09
C ASN A 74 -2.36 -9.42 4.96
N LEU A 75 -1.62 -9.60 3.87
CA LEU A 75 -2.12 -10.30 2.68
C LEU A 75 -2.51 -11.76 2.96
N GLN A 76 -1.89 -12.41 3.95
CA GLN A 76 -2.23 -13.79 4.33
C GLN A 76 -3.58 -13.91 5.06
N GLN A 77 -4.16 -12.79 5.46
CA GLN A 77 -5.42 -12.72 6.21
C GLN A 77 -6.55 -12.09 5.38
N ILE A 78 -6.35 -11.93 4.07
CA ILE A 78 -7.38 -11.46 3.15
C ILE A 78 -8.13 -12.67 2.60
N GLU A 79 -9.43 -12.72 2.85
CA GLU A 79 -10.34 -13.70 2.26
C GLU A 79 -11.43 -12.96 1.48
N PHE A 80 -11.65 -13.38 0.23
CA PHE A 80 -12.77 -12.90 -0.58
C PHE A 80 -13.92 -13.88 -0.45
N VAL A 81 -15.10 -13.34 -0.13
CA VAL A 81 -16.34 -14.11 -0.03
C VAL A 81 -17.24 -13.69 -1.19
N THR A 82 -17.71 -14.67 -1.96
CA THR A 82 -18.70 -14.43 -3.00
C THR A 82 -20.07 -14.17 -2.36
N ILE A 83 -20.73 -13.11 -2.81
CA ILE A 83 -22.11 -12.84 -2.41
C ILE A 83 -23.05 -13.84 -3.10
N ASN A 84 -24.20 -14.11 -2.50
CA ASN A 84 -25.21 -14.99 -3.11
C ASN A 84 -25.63 -14.43 -4.47
N THR A 85 -25.30 -15.16 -5.54
CA THR A 85 -25.75 -14.87 -6.90
C THR A 85 -26.85 -15.82 -7.30
N VAL A 86 -27.72 -15.36 -8.20
CA VAL A 86 -28.85 -16.14 -8.71
C VAL A 86 -28.43 -17.11 -9.81
N ASP A 87 -27.21 -16.95 -10.34
CA ASP A 87 -26.68 -17.63 -11.50
C ASP A 87 -25.35 -18.31 -11.18
N ASP A 88 -25.24 -19.59 -11.52
CA ASP A 88 -24.08 -20.45 -11.29
C ASP A 88 -22.91 -20.07 -12.22
N GLU A 89 -23.20 -19.57 -13.43
CA GLU A 89 -22.17 -19.09 -14.36
C GLU A 89 -21.50 -17.83 -13.81
N LEU A 90 -22.29 -16.85 -13.37
CA LEU A 90 -21.79 -15.66 -12.69
C LEU A 90 -20.98 -16.00 -11.43
N LYS A 91 -21.42 -17.01 -10.67
CA LYS A 91 -20.65 -17.48 -9.51
C LYS A 91 -19.28 -18.01 -9.92
N GLY A 92 -19.22 -18.83 -10.98
CA GLY A 92 -17.97 -19.32 -11.54
C GLY A 92 -17.01 -18.20 -11.97
N LEU A 93 -17.54 -17.14 -12.59
CA LEU A 93 -16.75 -15.97 -12.98
C LEU A 93 -16.19 -15.21 -11.77
N LEU A 94 -16.98 -15.04 -10.70
CA LEU A 94 -16.53 -14.36 -9.48
C LEU A 94 -15.47 -15.16 -8.73
N GLU A 95 -15.62 -16.49 -8.65
CA GLU A 95 -14.59 -17.35 -8.03
C GLU A 95 -13.28 -17.30 -8.82
N HIS A 96 -13.34 -17.33 -10.16
CA HIS A 96 -12.13 -17.18 -10.97
C HIS A 96 -11.48 -15.80 -10.80
N ALA A 97 -12.27 -14.73 -10.73
CA ALA A 97 -11.75 -13.38 -10.53
C ALA A 97 -11.05 -13.21 -9.18
N LYS A 98 -11.52 -13.91 -8.13
CA LYS A 98 -10.85 -13.97 -6.82
C LYS A 98 -9.44 -14.54 -6.95
N ASP A 99 -9.30 -15.66 -7.66
CA ASP A 99 -8.02 -16.35 -7.81
C ASP A 99 -7.00 -15.52 -8.62
N VAL A 100 -7.47 -14.68 -9.54
CA VAL A 100 -6.61 -13.77 -10.31
C VAL A 100 -6.14 -12.56 -9.48
N PHE A 101 -6.93 -12.12 -8.50
CA PHE A 101 -6.61 -10.95 -7.70
C PHE A 101 -5.50 -11.21 -6.66
N MET A 102 -5.45 -12.44 -6.12
CA MET A 102 -4.49 -12.87 -5.08
C MET A 102 -3.24 -13.52 -5.68
#